data_AF-A0A202ECH9-F1
#
_entry.id   AF-A0A202ECH9-F1
#
_cell.length_a   1.000
_cell.length_b   1.000
_cell.length_c   1.000
_cell.angle_alpha   90.00
_cell.angle_beta   90.00
_cell.angle_gamma   90.00
#
_symmetry.space_group_name_H-M   'P 1'
#
loop_
_entity.id
_entity.type
_entity.pdbx_description
1 polymer ?
#
loop_
_entity_poly.entity_id
_entity_poly.type
_entity_poly.pdbx_seq_one_letter_code
_entity_poly.pdbx_strand_id
1 'polypeptide(L)'
;MSMSDQAEWMEPEDDEILELLSEDHIFEPSHIESEGVCRGPVAAYRCRELTKYGLLNRPMTGMYDITDLGEQYLAGEVDPSELRPDE
;
A
#
# COMPACT_ATOMS: atom_id res chain seq x y z
N MET A 1 6.86 20.39 3.13
CA MET A 1 6.14 19.25 3.72
C MET A 1 7.19 18.18 3.88
N SER A 2 7.45 17.79 5.12
CA SER A 2 8.66 17.06 5.52
C SER A 2 8.74 15.71 4.81
N MET A 3 9.95 15.37 4.34
CA MET A 3 10.33 14.00 3.99
C MET A 3 10.03 13.15 5.21
N SER A 4 8.94 12.39 5.14
CA SER A 4 8.57 11.41 6.15
C SER A 4 9.75 10.46 6.31
N ASP A 5 10.14 10.15 7.55
CA ASP A 5 10.94 8.97 7.89
C ASP A 5 10.11 7.74 7.47
N GLN A 6 10.01 7.48 6.15
CA GLN A 6 9.42 6.25 5.65
C GLN A 6 10.32 5.11 6.12
N ALA A 7 9.70 4.05 6.63
CA ALA A 7 10.44 2.89 7.09
C ALA A 7 11.35 2.36 5.95
N GLU A 8 12.51 1.78 6.29
CA GLU A 8 13.50 1.34 5.29
C GLU A 8 12.97 0.32 4.26
N TRP A 9 11.80 -0.27 4.52
CA TRP A 9 11.13 -1.23 3.64
C TRP A 9 10.09 -0.59 2.69
N MET A 10 9.70 0.66 2.94
CA MET A 10 8.74 1.41 2.12
C MET A 10 9.44 2.06 0.93
N GLU A 11 8.70 2.16 -0.17
CA GLU A 11 9.09 2.84 -1.39
C GLU A 11 8.20 4.07 -1.60
N PRO A 12 8.67 5.08 -2.37
CA PRO A 12 7.92 6.31 -2.57
C PRO A 12 6.52 6.10 -3.15
N GLU A 13 6.30 5.03 -3.92
CA GLU A 13 4.99 4.74 -4.51
C GLU A 13 3.99 4.12 -3.54
N ASP A 14 4.41 3.67 -2.34
CA ASP A 14 3.52 2.98 -1.41
C ASP A 14 2.42 3.87 -0.84
N ASP A 15 2.75 5.11 -0.53
CA ASP A 15 1.78 6.08 -0.02
C ASP A 15 0.69 6.30 -1.06
N GLU A 16 1.09 6.57 -2.31
CA GLU A 16 0.15 6.76 -3.43
C GLU A 16 -0.68 5.50 -3.69
N ILE A 17 -0.10 4.30 -3.55
CA ILE A 17 -0.85 3.03 -3.68
C ILE A 17 -1.90 2.88 -2.57
N LEU A 18 -1.55 3.19 -1.32
CA LEU A 18 -2.47 3.08 -0.18
C LEU A 18 -3.59 4.11 -0.30
N GLU A 19 -3.27 5.36 -0.65
CA GLU A 19 -4.26 6.41 -0.90
C GLU A 19 -5.23 5.97 -2.02
N LEU A 20 -4.70 5.42 -3.10
CA LEU A 20 -5.49 4.99 -4.24
C LEU A 20 -6.42 3.81 -3.92
N LEU A 21 -5.94 2.84 -3.14
CA LEU A 21 -6.74 1.69 -2.69
C LEU A 21 -7.74 2.06 -1.58
N SER A 22 -7.52 3.18 -0.88
CA SER A 22 -8.50 3.73 0.06
C SER A 22 -9.70 4.38 -0.65
N GLU A 23 -9.58 4.71 -1.94
CA GLU A 23 -10.70 5.15 -2.75
C GLU A 23 -11.51 3.93 -3.23
N ASP A 24 -12.83 3.94 -3.00
CA ASP A 24 -13.81 2.82 -3.02
C ASP A 24 -13.88 1.96 -4.32
N HIS A 25 -13.02 2.19 -5.32
CA HIS A 25 -13.15 1.62 -6.67
C HIS A 25 -11.88 1.00 -7.26
N ILE A 26 -10.76 0.97 -6.55
CA ILE A 26 -9.49 0.46 -7.08
C ILE A 26 -9.05 -0.76 -6.31
N PHE A 27 -9.06 -1.92 -6.98
CA PHE A 27 -8.73 -3.20 -6.36
C PHE A 27 -7.60 -3.94 -7.08
N GLU A 28 -7.20 -3.51 -8.28
CA GLU A 28 -6.28 -4.28 -9.14
C GLU A 28 -5.00 -3.50 -9.44
N PRO A 29 -3.82 -4.16 -9.45
CA PRO A 29 -2.56 -3.51 -9.79
C PRO A 29 -2.52 -2.87 -11.19
N SER A 30 -3.36 -3.33 -12.13
CA SER A 30 -3.50 -2.72 -13.45
C SER A 30 -4.19 -1.35 -13.40
N HIS A 31 -5.08 -1.13 -12.43
CA HIS A 31 -5.67 0.20 -12.23
C HIS A 31 -4.64 1.17 -11.64
N ILE A 32 -3.78 0.72 -10.73
CA ILE A 32 -2.65 1.52 -10.21
C ILE A 32 -1.75 2.05 -11.35
N GLU A 33 -1.50 1.21 -12.37
CA GLU A 33 -0.76 1.63 -13.56
C GLU A 33 -1.56 2.60 -14.45
N SER A 34 -2.87 2.41 -14.58
CA SER A 34 -3.75 3.32 -15.32
C SER A 34 -3.80 4.72 -14.71
N GLU A 35 -3.76 4.80 -13.37
CA GLU A 35 -3.72 6.07 -12.62
C GLU A 35 -2.33 6.72 -12.63
N GLY A 36 -1.31 6.04 -13.16
CA GLY A 36 0.01 6.60 -13.39
C GLY A 36 0.94 6.58 -12.18
N VAL A 37 0.58 5.86 -11.11
CA VAL A 37 1.41 5.74 -9.89
C VAL A 37 2.71 4.99 -10.20
N CYS A 38 2.62 3.77 -10.72
CA CYS A 38 3.79 3.00 -11.14
C CYS A 38 3.44 1.92 -12.17
N ARG A 39 4.45 1.22 -12.70
CA ARG A 39 4.22 0.13 -13.66
C ARG A 39 3.52 -1.06 -13.00
N GLY A 40 2.64 -1.75 -13.72
CA GLY A 40 1.86 -2.88 -13.18
C GLY A 40 2.68 -3.96 -12.43
N PRO A 41 3.87 -4.38 -12.91
CA PRO A 41 4.72 -5.31 -12.17
C PRO A 41 5.25 -4.76 -10.83
N VAL A 42 5.51 -3.45 -10.76
CA VAL A 42 5.95 -2.75 -9.54
C VAL A 42 4.77 -2.64 -8.59
N ALA A 43 3.61 -2.18 -9.07
CA ALA A 43 2.37 -2.12 -8.30
C ALA A 43 2.04 -3.47 -7.66
N ALA A 44 2.08 -4.56 -8.44
CA ALA A 44 1.80 -5.89 -7.95
C ALA A 44 2.84 -6.38 -6.91
N TYR A 45 4.10 -5.95 -7.03
CA TYR A 45 5.14 -6.25 -6.02
C TYR A 45 4.88 -5.47 -4.73
N ARG A 46 4.69 -4.15 -4.81
CA ARG A 46 4.39 -3.30 -3.65
C ARG A 46 3.12 -3.72 -2.93
N CYS A 47 2.05 -4.05 -3.65
CA CYS A 47 0.81 -4.56 -3.03
C CYS A 47 1.06 -5.83 -2.21
N ARG A 48 1.95 -6.73 -2.67
CA ARG A 48 2.33 -7.93 -1.89
C ARG A 48 3.15 -7.55 -0.67
N GLU A 49 4.10 -6.62 -0.79
CA GLU A 49 4.88 -6.16 0.36
C GLU A 49 3.98 -5.52 1.41
N LEU A 50 3.14 -4.56 1.02
CA LEU A 50 2.17 -3.91 1.92
C LEU A 50 1.20 -4.92 2.58
N THR A 51 0.84 -5.99 1.87
CA THR A 51 0.06 -7.08 2.46
C THR A 51 0.82 -7.82 3.55
N LYS A 52 2.13 -8.03 3.41
CA LYS A 52 2.95 -8.65 4.48
C LYS A 52 2.97 -7.79 5.74
N TYR A 53 2.99 -6.47 5.61
CA TYR A 53 2.95 -5.56 6.77
C TYR A 53 1.53 -5.31 7.30
N GLY A 54 0.52 -5.98 6.74
CA GLY A 54 -0.87 -5.88 7.17
C GLY A 54 -1.57 -4.59 6.75
N LEU A 55 -0.94 -3.73 5.94
CA LEU A 55 -1.54 -2.49 5.45
C LEU A 55 -2.56 -2.73 4.33
N LEU A 56 -2.36 -3.80 3.57
CA LEU A 56 -3.32 -4.30 2.60
C LEU A 56 -3.76 -5.71 2.95
N ASN A 57 -4.94 -6.08 2.47
CA ASN A 57 -5.38 -7.46 2.40
C ASN A 57 -5.55 -7.89 0.94
N ARG A 58 -5.63 -9.21 0.72
CA ARG A 58 -5.81 -9.79 -0.60
C ARG A 58 -7.04 -10.69 -0.59
N PRO A 59 -8.26 -10.15 -0.77
CA PRO A 59 -9.50 -10.90 -0.59
C PRO A 59 -9.70 -11.90 -1.73
N MET A 60 -9.16 -11.62 -2.92
CA MET A 60 -9.09 -12.56 -4.04
C MET A 60 -7.75 -12.46 -4.77
N THR A 61 -7.41 -13.49 -5.53
CA THR A 61 -6.22 -13.50 -6.38
C THR A 61 -6.22 -12.31 -7.32
N GLY A 62 -5.22 -11.44 -7.18
CA GLY A 62 -5.05 -10.25 -8.03
C GLY A 62 -5.81 -9.02 -7.57
N MET A 63 -6.65 -9.14 -6.52
CA MET A 63 -7.31 -8.00 -5.90
C MET A 63 -6.68 -7.69 -4.54
N TYR A 64 -6.47 -6.41 -4.28
CA TYR A 64 -5.98 -5.89 -3.00
C TYR A 64 -6.98 -4.86 -2.48
N ASP A 65 -7.07 -4.77 -1.17
CA ASP A 65 -7.97 -3.85 -0.49
C ASP A 65 -7.26 -3.30 0.75
N ILE A 66 -7.56 -2.05 1.11
CA ILE A 66 -6.96 -1.43 2.29
C ILE A 66 -7.49 -2.10 3.57
N THR A 67 -6.65 -2.21 4.59
CA THR A 67 -7.07 -2.69 5.92
C THR A 67 -7.31 -1.50 6.85
N ASP A 68 -7.95 -1.76 7.99
CA ASP A 68 -8.04 -0.75 9.07
C ASP A 68 -6.66 -0.23 9.49
N LEU A 69 -5.61 -1.06 9.40
CA LEU A 69 -4.23 -0.65 9.69
C LEU A 69 -3.69 0.28 8.60
N GLY A 70 -3.98 -0.01 7.33
CA GLY A 70 -3.65 0.86 6.20
C GLY A 70 -4.31 2.23 6.32
N GLU A 71 -5.58 2.29 6.72
CA GLU A 71 -6.28 3.56 6.94
C GLU A 71 -5.67 4.35 8.11
N GLN A 72 -5.33 3.70 9.21
CA GLN A 72 -4.63 4.33 10.34
C GLN A 72 -3.23 4.84 9.96
N TYR A 73 -2.52 4.11 9.11
CA TYR A 73 -1.25 4.56 8.55
C TYR A 73 -1.43 5.86 7.74
N LEU A 74 -2.41 5.92 6.84
CA LEU A 74 -2.74 7.14 6.07
C LEU A 74 -3.18 8.31 6.97
N ALA A 75 -3.83 8.02 8.09
CA ALA A 75 -4.19 9.01 9.11
C ALA A 75 -2.99 9.50 9.95
N GLY A 76 -1.81 8.89 9.80
CA GLY A 76 -0.61 9.18 10.59
C GLY A 76 -0.68 8.64 12.02
N GLU A 77 -1.57 7.68 12.29
CA GLU A 77 -1.75 7.05 13.61
C GLU A 77 -0.80 5.87 13.83
N VAL A 78 -0.19 5.37 12.76
CA VAL A 78 0.74 4.23 12.79
C VAL A 78 2.08 4.64 12.20
N ASP A 79 3.16 4.35 12.94
CA ASP A 79 4.51 4.49 12.43
C ASP A 79 4.92 3.23 11.64
N PRO A 80 5.28 3.35 10.35
CA PRO A 80 5.59 2.19 9.52
C PRO A 80 6.89 1.48 9.92
N SER A 81 7.79 2.14 10.67
CA SER A 81 9.06 1.55 11.12
C SER A 81 8.86 0.55 12.26
N GLU A 82 7.72 0.62 12.94
CA GLU A 82 7.33 -0.34 13.98
C GLU A 82 6.61 -1.58 13.44
N LEU A 83 6.18 -1.54 12.16
CA LEU A 83 5.52 -2.65 11.50
C LEU A 83 6.50 -3.78 11.19
N ARG A 84 6.00 -5.02 11.32
CA ARG A 84 6.76 -6.23 11.01
C ARG A 84 6.05 -7.03 9.93
N PRO A 85 6.79 -7.62 8.99
CA PRO A 85 6.19 -8.47 7.97
C PRO A 85 5.67 -9.76 8.64
N ASP A 86 4.46 -10.16 8.27
CA ASP A 86 3.88 -11.46 8.60
C ASP A 86 4.66 -12.58 7.86
N GLU A 87 4.92 -13.69 8.55
CA GLU A 87 5.80 -14.80 8.09
C GLU A 87 5.25 -15.59 6.90
#